data_AF-A0A7S2HSK6-F1
#
_entry.id   AF-A0A7S2HSK6-F1
#
_cell.length_a   1.000
_cell.length_b   1.000
_cell.length_c   1.000
_cell.angle_alpha   90.00
_cell.angle_beta   90.00
_cell.angle_gamma   90.00
#
_symmetry.space_group_name_H-M   'P 1'
#
loop_
_entity.id
_entity.type
_entity.pdbx_description
1 polymer ?
#
loop_
_entity_poly.entity_id
_entity_poly.type
_entity_poly.pdbx_seq_one_letter_code
_entity_poly.pdbx_strand_id
1 'polypeptide(L)'
;AEPLRRELRDLIRNSGVHVADVIRLFDKDRTHENRIDDIEFYDAMRKVFNYKGSKWAIDAVFNSIDTDKSGEITYDELFEFLRGRRHPLDERNKRVRGAKIESPQDDLKLEDIVWDVETLRILMKQLLERCKIGPHDLMLEWAKELGKGTKAKNVSLTEREFKLAMQKLFVGHEELWELELEPVVHQAYEDISSLWRGADGLHLTMHVDLGRLEIYMHG
;
A
#
# COMPACT_ATOMS: atom_id res chain seq x y z
N ALA A 1 9.77 -10.29 14.25
CA ALA A 1 8.51 -10.33 13.49
C ALA A 1 8.56 -11.35 12.35
N GLU A 2 9.55 -11.30 11.45
CA GLU A 2 9.59 -12.17 10.26
C GLU A 2 9.53 -13.69 10.53
N PRO A 3 10.16 -14.25 11.59
CA PRO A 3 9.99 -15.67 11.91
C PRO A 3 8.55 -16.05 12.28
N LEU A 4 7.91 -15.27 13.16
CA LEU A 4 6.50 -15.44 13.55
C LEU A 4 5.57 -15.32 12.34
N ARG A 5 5.83 -14.33 11.48
CA ARG A 5 5.07 -14.09 10.26
C ARG A 5 5.11 -15.28 9.31
N ARG A 6 6.26 -15.94 9.19
CA ARG A 6 6.43 -17.14 8.36
C ARG A 6 5.72 -18.33 9.00
N GLU A 7 5.95 -18.55 10.28
CA GLU A 7 5.34 -19.64 11.05
C GLU A 7 3.81 -19.59 11.01
N LEU A 8 3.21 -18.42 11.27
CA LEU A 8 1.77 -18.23 11.22
C LEU A 8 1.21 -18.56 9.82
N ARG A 9 1.89 -18.08 8.78
CA ARG A 9 1.50 -18.32 7.39
C ARG A 9 1.59 -19.79 7.02
N ASP A 10 2.67 -20.47 7.41
CA ASP A 10 2.88 -21.87 7.11
C ASP A 10 1.90 -22.76 7.88
N LEU A 11 1.65 -22.46 9.16
CA LEU A 11 0.64 -23.14 9.98
C LEU A 11 -0.74 -23.07 9.33
N ILE A 12 -1.18 -21.87 8.97
CA ILE A 12 -2.50 -21.67 8.35
C ILE A 12 -2.56 -22.33 6.97
N ARG A 13 -1.52 -22.19 6.13
CA ARG A 13 -1.49 -22.82 4.80
C ARG A 13 -1.51 -24.35 4.87
N ASN A 14 -0.79 -24.94 5.83
CA ASN A 14 -0.70 -26.39 5.98
C ASN A 14 -1.97 -27.01 6.59
N SER A 15 -2.78 -26.20 7.28
CA SER A 15 -4.06 -26.66 7.84
C SER A 15 -5.13 -26.96 6.77
N GLY A 16 -4.97 -26.44 5.55
CA GLY A 16 -5.97 -26.59 4.47
C GLY A 16 -7.25 -25.77 4.67
N VAL A 17 -7.33 -24.97 5.73
CA VAL A 17 -8.50 -24.17 6.12
C VAL A 17 -8.73 -23.03 5.12
N HIS A 18 -10.00 -22.74 4.80
CA HIS A 18 -10.34 -21.62 3.91
C HIS A 18 -10.10 -20.28 4.62
N VAL A 19 -9.77 -19.22 3.88
CA VAL A 19 -9.50 -17.89 4.46
C VAL A 19 -10.68 -17.39 5.30
N ALA A 20 -11.92 -17.65 4.87
CA ALA A 20 -13.12 -17.31 5.63
C ALA A 20 -13.21 -18.03 6.98
N ASP A 21 -12.79 -19.29 7.04
CA ASP A 21 -12.72 -20.04 8.29
C ASP A 21 -11.59 -19.54 9.18
N VAL A 22 -10.49 -19.08 8.59
CA VAL A 22 -9.41 -18.42 9.34
C VAL A 22 -9.93 -17.15 10.00
N ILE A 23 -10.64 -16.29 9.28
CA ILE A 23 -11.23 -15.06 9.87
C ILE A 23 -12.09 -15.42 11.07
N ARG A 24 -12.95 -16.44 10.97
CA ARG A 24 -13.78 -16.91 12.08
C ARG A 24 -13.01 -17.45 13.29
N LEU A 25 -11.73 -17.85 13.12
CA LEU A 25 -10.88 -18.23 14.26
C LEU A 25 -10.44 -17.01 15.06
N PHE A 26 -10.31 -15.87 14.40
CA PHE A 26 -9.87 -14.61 14.98
C PHE A 26 -11.05 -13.76 15.48
N ASP A 27 -12.11 -13.64 14.66
CA ASP A 27 -13.35 -12.92 14.93
C ASP A 27 -14.19 -13.63 16.00
N LYS A 28 -13.97 -13.28 17.27
CA LYS A 28 -14.56 -13.98 18.42
C LYS A 28 -15.88 -13.36 18.87
N ASP A 29 -16.03 -12.05 18.70
CA ASP A 29 -17.19 -11.33 19.16
C ASP A 29 -18.20 -11.06 18.02
N ARG A 30 -17.86 -11.37 16.75
CA ARG A 30 -18.69 -11.18 15.56
C ARG A 30 -19.14 -9.73 15.41
N THR A 31 -18.38 -8.80 15.95
CA THR A 31 -18.73 -7.38 15.93
C THR A 31 -18.46 -6.77 14.56
N HIS A 32 -17.43 -7.24 13.87
CA HIS A 32 -17.01 -6.74 12.57
C HIS A 32 -17.14 -7.85 11.52
N GLU A 33 -18.26 -7.87 10.78
CA GLU A 33 -18.56 -8.92 9.78
C GLU A 33 -17.36 -9.18 8.84
N ASN A 34 -16.71 -10.34 9.01
CA ASN A 34 -15.56 -10.82 8.23
C ASN A 34 -14.29 -9.94 8.31
N ARG A 35 -14.03 -9.33 9.47
CA ARG A 35 -12.81 -8.55 9.73
C ARG A 35 -12.17 -8.99 11.04
N ILE A 36 -10.93 -8.58 11.27
CA ILE A 36 -10.17 -8.90 12.49
C ILE A 36 -9.52 -7.62 13.00
N ASP A 37 -9.91 -7.14 14.16
CA ASP A 37 -9.24 -6.00 14.80
C ASP A 37 -7.93 -6.41 15.52
N ASP A 38 -7.18 -5.42 16.03
CA ASP A 38 -5.90 -5.66 16.69
C ASP A 38 -6.02 -6.45 17.99
N ILE A 39 -7.11 -6.26 18.74
CA ILE A 39 -7.42 -6.96 19.99
C ILE A 39 -7.75 -8.42 19.69
N GLU A 40 -8.60 -8.69 18.71
CA GLU A 40 -8.99 -10.01 18.25
C GLU A 40 -7.78 -10.79 17.72
N PHE A 41 -6.95 -10.14 16.91
CA PHE A 41 -5.71 -10.73 16.42
C PHE A 41 -4.79 -11.12 17.58
N TYR A 42 -4.59 -10.21 18.53
CA TYR A 42 -3.78 -10.47 19.71
C TYR A 42 -4.31 -11.64 20.54
N ASP A 43 -5.61 -11.66 20.80
CA ASP A 43 -6.27 -12.66 21.63
C ASP A 43 -6.23 -14.05 20.99
N ALA A 44 -6.41 -14.15 19.68
CA ALA A 44 -6.27 -15.40 18.95
C ALA A 44 -4.82 -15.90 18.98
N MET A 45 -3.84 -15.02 18.78
CA MET A 45 -2.42 -15.38 18.85
C MET A 45 -2.04 -15.93 20.24
N ARG A 46 -2.59 -15.37 21.32
CA ARG A 46 -2.35 -15.85 22.68
C ARG A 46 -3.12 -17.12 23.03
N LYS A 47 -4.41 -17.19 22.69
CA LYS A 47 -5.32 -18.23 23.21
C LYS A 47 -5.46 -19.42 22.27
N VAL A 48 -5.45 -19.20 20.97
CA VAL A 48 -5.65 -20.24 19.95
C VAL A 48 -4.31 -20.79 19.48
N PHE A 49 -3.39 -19.90 19.09
CA PHE A 49 -2.06 -20.29 18.60
C PHE A 49 -1.02 -20.45 19.71
N ASN A 50 -1.38 -20.14 20.97
CA ASN A 50 -0.52 -20.27 22.16
C ASN A 50 0.87 -19.61 21.99
N TYR A 51 0.94 -18.50 21.24
CA TYR A 51 2.18 -17.79 21.00
C TYR A 51 2.64 -17.08 22.27
N LYS A 52 3.86 -17.39 22.74
CA LYS A 52 4.44 -16.86 23.99
C LYS A 52 5.43 -15.71 23.80
N GLY A 53 5.64 -15.23 22.57
CA GLY A 53 6.55 -14.13 22.30
C GLY A 53 6.02 -12.75 22.72
N SER A 54 6.72 -11.70 22.32
CA SER A 54 6.40 -10.32 22.71
C SER A 54 5.15 -9.79 21.99
N LYS A 55 4.42 -8.87 22.64
CA LYS A 55 3.29 -8.14 22.02
C LYS A 55 3.75 -7.42 20.74
N TRP A 56 4.91 -6.77 20.79
CA TRP A 56 5.51 -6.11 19.63
C TRP A 56 5.64 -7.02 18.40
N ALA A 57 5.97 -8.31 18.59
CA ALA A 57 6.05 -9.24 17.46
C ALA A 57 4.68 -9.52 16.83
N ILE A 58 3.62 -9.55 17.64
CA ILE A 58 2.22 -9.72 17.20
C ILE A 58 1.78 -8.45 16.45
N ASP A 59 1.97 -7.28 17.05
CA ASP A 59 1.62 -5.98 16.45
C ASP A 59 2.34 -5.80 15.10
N ALA A 60 3.62 -6.15 15.03
CA ALA A 60 4.38 -6.09 13.78
C ALA A 60 3.89 -7.06 12.71
N VAL A 61 3.29 -8.20 13.08
CA VAL A 61 2.64 -9.11 12.12
C VAL A 61 1.31 -8.53 11.68
N PHE A 62 0.49 -8.02 12.60
CA PHE A 62 -0.78 -7.36 12.31
C PHE A 62 -0.58 -6.23 11.29
N ASN A 63 0.30 -5.28 11.59
CA ASN A 63 0.66 -4.17 10.71
C ASN A 63 1.30 -4.60 9.38
N SER A 64 1.72 -5.86 9.26
CA SER A 64 2.25 -6.41 8.00
C SER A 64 1.17 -7.04 7.12
N ILE A 65 -0.01 -7.30 7.68
CA ILE A 65 -1.19 -7.85 7.03
C ILE A 65 -2.18 -6.73 6.72
N ASP A 66 -2.43 -5.83 7.70
CA ASP A 66 -3.16 -4.57 7.52
C ASP A 66 -2.32 -3.62 6.65
N THR A 67 -2.52 -3.72 5.35
CA THR A 67 -1.72 -3.03 4.33
C THR A 67 -2.21 -1.61 4.05
N ASP A 68 -3.48 -1.36 4.30
CA ASP A 68 -4.09 -0.03 4.17
C ASP A 68 -4.07 0.78 5.48
N LYS A 69 -3.60 0.18 6.59
CA LYS A 69 -3.52 0.79 7.92
C LYS A 69 -4.89 1.21 8.45
N SER A 70 -5.93 0.47 8.09
CA SER A 70 -7.30 0.72 8.57
C SER A 70 -7.47 0.36 10.04
N GLY A 71 -6.55 -0.41 10.63
CA GLY A 71 -6.69 -0.95 11.98
C GLY A 71 -7.48 -2.25 12.03
N GLU A 72 -7.86 -2.80 10.88
CA GLU A 72 -8.59 -4.06 10.75
C GLU A 72 -7.97 -4.89 9.61
N ILE A 73 -7.86 -6.21 9.79
CA ILE A 73 -7.48 -7.12 8.71
C ILE A 73 -8.75 -7.59 7.99
N THR A 74 -8.83 -7.26 6.71
CA THR A 74 -9.92 -7.71 5.83
C THR A 74 -9.68 -9.11 5.25
N TYR A 75 -10.73 -9.71 4.68
CA TYR A 75 -10.61 -10.97 3.94
C TYR A 75 -9.55 -10.91 2.83
N ASP A 76 -9.54 -9.82 2.05
CA ASP A 76 -8.63 -9.69 0.92
C ASP A 76 -7.17 -9.55 1.37
N GLU A 77 -6.91 -8.86 2.48
CA GLU A 77 -5.59 -8.72 3.08
C GLU A 77 -5.08 -10.02 3.69
N LEU A 78 -5.94 -10.74 4.39
CA LEU A 78 -5.60 -12.06 4.91
C LEU A 78 -5.38 -13.06 3.77
N PHE A 79 -6.19 -13.00 2.71
CA PHE A 79 -5.99 -13.79 1.51
C PHE A 79 -4.63 -13.49 0.87
N GLU A 80 -4.30 -12.21 0.70
CA GLU A 80 -3.02 -11.78 0.13
C GLU A 80 -1.84 -12.26 0.99
N PHE A 81 -1.94 -12.14 2.31
CA PHE A 81 -0.93 -12.63 3.24
C PHE A 81 -0.68 -14.14 3.11
N LEU A 82 -1.75 -14.93 3.04
CA LEU A 82 -1.69 -16.39 3.00
C LEU A 82 -1.30 -16.92 1.61
N ARG A 83 -1.80 -16.31 0.54
CA ARG A 83 -1.60 -16.80 -0.85
C ARG A 83 -0.45 -16.10 -1.56
N GLY A 84 0.05 -14.99 -1.02
CA GLY A 84 1.13 -14.20 -1.62
C GLY A 84 0.75 -13.49 -2.92
N ARG A 85 -0.56 -13.33 -3.17
CA ARG A 85 -1.13 -12.63 -4.32
C ARG A 85 -2.49 -12.07 -3.95
N ARG A 86 -2.88 -10.95 -4.57
CA ARG A 86 -4.23 -10.39 -4.41
C ARG A 86 -5.32 -11.33 -4.88
N HIS A 87 -6.47 -11.21 -4.23
CA HIS A 87 -7.69 -11.84 -4.68
C HIS A 87 -8.15 -11.21 -6.00
N PRO A 88 -8.57 -11.98 -7.02
CA PRO A 88 -8.97 -11.42 -8.32
C PRO A 88 -10.18 -10.46 -8.24
N LEU A 89 -11.06 -10.67 -7.25
CA LEU A 89 -12.24 -9.85 -7.00
C LEU A 89 -12.02 -8.79 -5.92
N ASP A 90 -10.77 -8.57 -5.49
CA ASP A 90 -10.46 -7.50 -4.54
C ASP A 90 -10.86 -6.15 -5.15
N GLU A 91 -11.83 -5.49 -4.51
CA GLU A 91 -12.39 -4.22 -4.97
C GLU A 91 -11.33 -3.11 -5.00
N ARG A 92 -10.26 -3.20 -4.20
CA ARG A 92 -9.14 -2.24 -4.24
C ARG A 92 -8.50 -2.21 -5.62
N ASN A 93 -8.41 -3.34 -6.33
CA ASN A 93 -7.87 -3.35 -7.69
C ASN A 93 -8.73 -2.51 -8.66
N LYS A 94 -10.06 -2.52 -8.49
CA LYS A 94 -10.94 -1.68 -9.31
C LYS A 94 -10.78 -0.20 -8.95
N ARG A 95 -10.66 0.12 -7.66
CA ARG A 95 -10.47 1.49 -7.17
C ARG A 95 -9.15 2.08 -7.69
N VAL A 96 -8.05 1.34 -7.62
CA VAL A 96 -6.74 1.79 -8.14
C VAL A 96 -6.80 2.04 -9.65
N ARG A 97 -7.44 1.17 -10.43
CA ARG A 97 -7.54 1.33 -11.89
C ARG A 97 -8.38 2.52 -12.33
N GLY A 98 -9.34 2.93 -11.51
CA GLY A 98 -10.15 4.13 -11.73
C GLY A 98 -9.58 5.38 -11.04
N ALA A 99 -8.45 5.26 -10.34
CA ALA A 99 -7.87 6.36 -9.59
C ALA A 99 -7.30 7.41 -10.56
N LYS A 100 -7.83 8.63 -10.47
CA LYS A 100 -7.39 9.80 -11.23
C LYS A 100 -7.33 11.02 -10.32
N ILE A 101 -6.34 11.88 -10.53
CA ILE A 101 -6.28 13.17 -9.86
C ILE A 101 -7.51 13.97 -10.29
N GLU A 102 -8.16 14.55 -9.31
CA GLU A 102 -9.34 15.39 -9.52
C GLU A 102 -9.04 16.75 -8.92
N SER A 103 -9.75 17.76 -9.42
CA SER A 103 -9.64 19.09 -8.88
C SER A 103 -10.04 19.10 -7.41
N PRO A 104 -9.34 19.87 -6.56
CA PRO A 104 -9.72 20.02 -5.16
C PRO A 104 -11.09 20.70 -4.97
N GLN A 105 -11.62 21.39 -5.99
CA GLN A 105 -12.92 22.06 -5.97
C GLN A 105 -13.63 21.94 -7.33
N ASP A 106 -14.96 21.81 -7.32
CA ASP A 106 -15.76 21.59 -8.54
C ASP A 106 -15.61 22.70 -9.60
N ASP A 107 -15.33 23.93 -9.17
CA ASP A 107 -15.22 25.10 -10.05
C ASP A 107 -13.79 25.38 -10.56
N LEU A 108 -12.78 24.67 -10.03
CA LEU A 108 -11.38 24.85 -10.40
C LEU A 108 -10.96 23.77 -11.41
N LYS A 109 -10.20 24.12 -12.44
CA LYS A 109 -9.60 23.12 -13.33
C LYS A 109 -8.18 22.78 -12.89
N LEU A 110 -7.70 21.60 -13.29
CA LEU A 110 -6.32 21.19 -12.98
C LEU A 110 -5.28 22.08 -13.66
N GLU A 111 -5.63 22.67 -14.81
CA GLU A 111 -4.80 23.62 -15.55
C GLU A 111 -4.69 24.99 -14.87
N ASP A 112 -5.60 25.31 -13.94
CA ASP A 112 -5.58 26.58 -13.21
C ASP A 112 -4.76 26.47 -11.90
N ILE A 113 -4.25 25.27 -11.58
CA ILE A 113 -3.49 24.99 -10.37
C ILE A 113 -2.03 25.34 -10.60
N VAL A 114 -1.42 26.03 -9.64
CA VAL A 114 0.04 26.20 -9.59
C VAL A 114 0.65 24.89 -9.10
N TRP A 115 1.36 24.19 -9.98
CA TRP A 115 1.94 22.89 -9.65
C TRP A 115 3.31 23.01 -8.98
N ASP A 116 3.39 22.47 -7.77
CA ASP A 116 4.63 22.16 -7.07
C ASP A 116 4.55 20.76 -6.43
N VAL A 117 5.67 20.30 -5.86
CA VAL A 117 5.75 18.95 -5.25
C VAL A 117 4.73 18.79 -4.13
N GLU A 118 4.49 19.86 -3.38
CA GLU A 118 3.57 19.85 -2.24
C GLU A 118 2.11 19.72 -2.70
N THR A 119 1.72 20.48 -3.71
CA THR A 119 0.39 20.42 -4.32
C THR A 119 0.12 19.05 -4.92
N LEU A 120 1.10 18.49 -5.64
CA LEU A 120 1.04 17.12 -6.14
C LEU A 120 0.83 16.13 -5.00
N ARG A 121 1.63 16.23 -3.93
CA ARG A 121 1.53 15.37 -2.74
C ARG A 121 0.14 15.45 -2.10
N ILE A 122 -0.39 16.65 -1.88
CA ILE A 122 -1.71 16.87 -1.29
C ILE A 122 -2.81 16.22 -2.14
N LEU A 123 -2.80 16.45 -3.45
CA LEU A 123 -3.80 15.86 -4.35
C LEU A 123 -3.69 14.34 -4.42
N MET A 124 -2.48 13.79 -4.33
CA MET A 124 -2.28 12.34 -4.18
C MET A 124 -2.84 11.80 -2.85
N LYS A 125 -2.67 12.51 -1.72
CA LYS A 125 -3.28 12.09 -0.45
C LYS A 125 -4.81 12.09 -0.54
N GLN A 126 -5.39 13.14 -1.11
CA GLN A 126 -6.84 13.24 -1.33
C GLN A 126 -7.36 12.14 -2.27
N LEU A 127 -6.62 11.80 -3.31
CA LEU A 127 -6.90 10.65 -4.18
C LEU A 127 -6.97 9.36 -3.37
N LEU A 128 -5.94 9.06 -2.57
CA LEU A 128 -5.87 7.84 -1.78
C LEU A 128 -7.05 7.73 -0.81
N GLU A 129 -7.38 8.83 -0.12
CA GLU A 129 -8.49 8.91 0.81
C GLU A 129 -9.85 8.72 0.10
N ARG A 130 -10.10 9.45 -0.99
CA ARG A 130 -11.33 9.35 -1.79
C ARG A 130 -11.53 7.94 -2.36
N CYS A 131 -10.46 7.34 -2.85
CA CYS A 131 -10.47 6.00 -3.42
C CYS A 131 -10.41 4.90 -2.36
N LYS A 132 -10.22 5.23 -1.06
CA LYS A 132 -10.04 4.26 0.03
C LYS A 132 -9.01 3.17 -0.33
N ILE A 133 -7.83 3.63 -0.73
CA ILE A 133 -6.67 2.82 -1.11
C ILE A 133 -5.41 3.39 -0.44
N GLY A 134 -4.42 2.54 -0.18
CA GLY A 134 -3.13 2.97 0.38
C GLY A 134 -2.02 3.10 -0.67
N PRO A 135 -0.84 3.63 -0.29
CA PRO A 135 0.36 3.62 -1.13
C PRO A 135 0.78 2.21 -1.55
N HIS A 136 0.54 1.21 -0.69
CA HIS A 136 0.71 -0.21 -1.02
C HIS A 136 -0.13 -0.63 -2.23
N ASP A 137 -1.35 -0.13 -2.33
CA ASP A 137 -2.27 -0.46 -3.42
C ASP A 137 -1.84 0.11 -4.76
N LEU A 138 -1.41 1.37 -4.77
CA LEU A 138 -0.81 2.02 -5.93
C LEU A 138 0.45 1.27 -6.38
N MET A 139 1.39 1.03 -5.46
CA MET A 139 2.66 0.38 -5.77
C MET A 139 2.46 -1.01 -6.38
N LEU A 140 1.48 -1.77 -5.90
CA LEU A 140 1.22 -3.11 -6.46
C LEU A 140 0.66 -3.05 -7.88
N GLU A 141 -0.29 -2.14 -8.17
CA GLU A 141 -0.83 -2.04 -9.53
C GLU A 141 0.22 -1.47 -10.49
N TRP A 142 0.96 -0.42 -10.09
CA TRP A 142 2.07 0.12 -10.87
C TRP A 142 3.12 -0.96 -11.18
N ALA A 143 3.50 -1.77 -10.20
CA ALA A 143 4.41 -2.90 -10.41
C ALA A 143 3.89 -3.86 -11.47
N LYS A 144 2.64 -4.29 -11.31
CA LYS A 144 1.99 -5.28 -12.17
C LYS A 144 1.88 -4.80 -13.61
N GLU A 145 1.51 -3.54 -13.82
CA GLU A 145 1.43 -2.95 -15.17
C GLU A 145 2.79 -2.86 -15.86
N LEU A 146 3.84 -2.64 -15.08
CA LEU A 146 5.23 -2.62 -15.56
C LEU A 146 5.83 -4.03 -15.72
N GLY A 147 5.04 -5.08 -15.52
CA GLY A 147 5.50 -6.48 -15.58
C GLY A 147 6.45 -6.86 -14.43
N LYS A 148 6.50 -6.06 -13.36
CA LYS A 148 7.27 -6.36 -12.15
C LYS A 148 6.49 -7.31 -11.24
N GLY A 149 7.24 -8.01 -10.38
CA GLY A 149 6.68 -9.03 -9.49
C GLY A 149 5.53 -8.50 -8.61
N THR A 150 4.64 -9.41 -8.20
CA THR A 150 3.42 -9.10 -7.45
C THR A 150 3.64 -8.88 -5.95
N LYS A 151 4.82 -8.43 -5.55
CA LYS A 151 5.17 -8.21 -4.13
C LYS A 151 5.68 -6.78 -3.97
N ALA A 152 4.79 -5.86 -3.59
CA ALA A 152 5.09 -4.43 -3.49
C ALA A 152 6.34 -4.13 -2.66
N LYS A 153 6.59 -4.88 -1.57
CA LYS A 153 7.78 -4.73 -0.70
C LYS A 153 9.13 -4.97 -1.40
N ASN A 154 9.14 -5.62 -2.56
CA ASN A 154 10.35 -5.88 -3.35
C ASN A 154 10.38 -5.07 -4.65
N VAL A 155 9.37 -4.23 -4.88
CA VAL A 155 9.27 -3.41 -6.07
C VAL A 155 9.93 -2.08 -5.80
N SER A 156 10.91 -1.76 -6.63
CA SER A 156 11.51 -0.44 -6.73
C SER A 156 11.23 0.12 -8.13
N LEU A 157 10.79 1.36 -8.22
CA LEU A 157 10.53 2.07 -9.48
C LEU A 157 11.71 2.97 -9.81
N THR A 158 12.20 2.85 -11.03
CA THR A 158 13.09 3.84 -11.65
C THR A 158 12.31 5.12 -11.95
N GLU A 159 13.02 6.22 -12.21
CA GLU A 159 12.40 7.50 -12.57
C GLU A 159 11.42 7.37 -13.73
N ARG A 160 11.83 6.68 -14.81
CA ARG A 160 10.99 6.47 -15.98
C ARG A 160 9.70 5.73 -15.64
N GLU A 161 9.80 4.70 -14.80
CA GLU A 161 8.65 3.88 -14.40
C GLU A 161 7.71 4.62 -13.46
N PHE A 162 8.28 5.42 -12.54
CA PHE A 162 7.50 6.29 -11.66
C PHE A 162 6.75 7.35 -12.47
N LYS A 163 7.42 8.01 -13.43
CA LYS A 163 6.79 8.96 -14.36
C LYS A 163 5.64 8.32 -15.15
N LEU A 164 5.87 7.16 -15.76
CA LEU A 164 4.82 6.44 -16.51
C LEU A 164 3.62 6.06 -15.63
N ALA A 165 3.88 5.66 -14.38
CA ALA A 165 2.83 5.34 -13.43
C ALA A 165 2.03 6.59 -12.99
N MET A 166 2.73 7.69 -12.73
CA MET A 166 2.14 8.98 -12.37
C MET A 166 1.32 9.59 -13.49
N GLN A 167 1.78 9.50 -14.75
CA GLN A 167 1.08 10.03 -15.91
C GLN A 167 -0.33 9.45 -16.05
N LYS A 168 -0.52 8.18 -15.68
CA LYS A 168 -1.83 7.52 -15.70
C LYS A 168 -2.83 8.06 -14.68
N LEU A 169 -2.38 8.84 -13.70
CA LEU A 169 -3.31 9.51 -12.79
C LEU A 169 -3.90 10.79 -13.40
N PHE A 170 -3.34 11.28 -14.52
CA PHE A 170 -3.72 12.52 -15.21
C PHE A 170 -4.32 12.27 -16.60
N VAL A 171 -5.07 11.17 -16.78
CA VAL A 171 -5.70 10.83 -18.08
C VAL A 171 -6.61 11.98 -18.55
N GLY A 172 -6.43 12.41 -19.81
CA GLY A 172 -7.17 13.52 -20.40
C GLY A 172 -6.56 14.91 -20.14
N HIS A 173 -5.40 14.96 -19.48
CA HIS A 173 -4.63 16.18 -19.21
C HIS A 173 -3.19 16.04 -19.75
N GLU A 174 -3.05 15.51 -20.97
CA GLU A 174 -1.73 15.25 -21.58
C GLU A 174 -0.92 16.53 -21.80
N GLU A 175 -1.57 17.63 -22.17
CA GLU A 175 -0.90 18.92 -22.37
C GLU A 175 -0.38 19.51 -21.04
N LEU A 176 -1.19 19.43 -19.97
CA LEU A 176 -0.77 19.80 -18.61
C LEU A 176 0.43 18.97 -18.15
N TRP A 177 0.46 17.68 -18.53
CA TRP A 177 1.56 16.80 -18.20
C TRP A 177 2.89 17.29 -18.77
N GLU A 178 2.91 17.58 -20.07
CA GLU A 178 4.11 18.00 -20.80
C GLU A 178 4.59 19.39 -20.39
N LEU A 179 3.67 20.30 -20.09
CA LEU A 179 4.00 21.71 -19.80
C LEU A 179 4.41 21.95 -18.35
N GLU A 180 3.74 21.30 -17.39
CA GLU A 180 3.87 21.66 -15.96
C GLU A 180 4.18 20.49 -15.03
N LEU A 181 3.56 19.32 -15.25
CA LEU A 181 3.66 18.23 -14.26
C LEU A 181 4.95 17.41 -14.38
N GLU A 182 5.49 17.19 -15.57
CA GLU A 182 6.68 16.32 -15.71
C GLU A 182 7.86 16.78 -14.83
N PRO A 183 8.24 18.08 -14.81
CA PRO A 183 9.29 18.57 -13.93
C PRO A 183 8.95 18.41 -12.43
N VAL A 184 7.68 18.61 -12.06
CA VAL A 184 7.20 18.47 -10.68
C VAL A 184 7.26 17.01 -10.23
N VAL A 185 6.85 16.07 -11.09
CA VAL A 185 6.93 14.63 -10.84
C VAL A 185 8.38 14.16 -10.76
N HIS A 186 9.27 14.73 -11.59
CA HIS A 186 10.71 14.47 -11.48
C HIS A 186 11.25 14.93 -10.12
N GLN A 187 10.91 16.14 -9.68
CA GLN A 187 11.36 16.62 -8.37
C GLN A 187 10.77 15.77 -7.23
N ALA A 188 9.51 15.37 -7.31
CA ALA A 188 8.91 14.46 -6.33
C ALA A 188 9.63 13.11 -6.28
N TYR A 189 10.04 12.58 -7.44
CA TYR A 189 10.85 11.36 -7.51
C TYR A 189 12.21 11.52 -6.81
N GLU A 190 12.91 12.63 -7.04
CA GLU A 190 14.19 12.92 -6.38
C GLU A 190 14.01 13.04 -4.86
N ASP A 191 12.95 13.74 -4.42
CA ASP A 191 12.62 13.89 -3.01
C ASP A 191 12.37 12.52 -2.37
N ILE A 192 11.50 11.69 -2.96
CA ILE A 192 11.16 10.35 -2.47
C ILE A 192 12.37 9.42 -2.50
N SER A 193 13.11 9.37 -3.59
CA SER A 193 14.25 8.46 -3.76
C SER A 193 15.44 8.84 -2.87
N SER A 194 15.52 10.10 -2.45
CA SER A 194 16.51 10.58 -1.49
C SER A 194 16.13 10.34 -0.04
N LEU A 195 14.88 9.95 0.26
CA LEU A 195 14.47 9.50 1.58
C LEU A 195 15.29 8.26 1.93
N TRP A 196 15.99 8.32 3.07
CA TRP A 196 17.06 7.38 3.47
C TRP A 196 18.35 7.55 2.65
N ARG A 197 19.12 8.60 2.95
CA ARG A 197 20.57 8.57 2.78
C ARG A 197 21.16 7.87 4.00
N GLY A 198 21.56 6.60 3.85
CA GLY A 198 22.32 5.91 4.88
C GLY A 198 23.61 6.68 5.20
N ALA A 199 24.08 6.56 6.45
CA ALA A 199 25.28 7.21 6.97
C ALA A 199 26.58 6.90 6.16
N ASP A 200 26.53 5.93 5.24
CA ASP A 200 27.70 5.31 4.64
C ASP A 200 27.98 5.75 3.19
N GLY A 201 27.20 6.67 2.62
CA GLY A 201 27.51 7.36 1.35
C GLY A 201 27.64 6.47 0.10
N LEU A 202 27.43 5.17 0.20
CA LEU A 202 27.49 4.22 -0.91
C LEU A 202 26.12 4.12 -1.58
N HIS A 203 26.12 4.27 -2.90
CA HIS A 203 24.96 4.30 -3.81
C HIS A 203 23.86 3.29 -3.45
N LEU A 204 22.94 3.70 -2.58
CA LEU A 204 21.61 3.12 -2.52
C LEU A 204 20.93 3.61 -3.80
N THR A 205 20.48 2.68 -4.61
CA THR A 205 19.83 2.98 -5.88
C THR A 205 18.74 4.04 -5.66
N MET A 206 18.82 5.14 -6.42
CA MET A 206 17.82 6.19 -6.42
C MET A 206 16.59 5.60 -7.08
N HIS A 207 15.72 4.97 -6.30
CA HIS A 207 14.48 4.35 -6.73
C HIS A 207 13.38 4.64 -5.71
N VAL A 208 12.15 4.67 -6.18
CA VAL A 208 10.97 4.75 -5.30
C VAL A 208 10.56 3.34 -4.91
N ASP A 209 10.64 3.02 -3.62
CA ASP A 209 10.07 1.81 -3.04
C ASP A 209 8.85 2.16 -2.16
N LEU A 210 8.14 1.14 -1.70
CA LEU A 210 6.96 1.32 -0.87
C LEU A 210 7.24 2.11 0.42
N GLY A 211 8.36 1.85 1.09
CA GLY A 211 8.68 2.50 2.35
C GLY A 211 8.93 3.99 2.18
N ARG A 212 9.68 4.36 1.13
CA ARG A 212 9.93 5.76 0.75
C ARG A 212 8.64 6.47 0.34
N LEU A 213 7.80 5.83 -0.47
CA LEU A 213 6.52 6.40 -0.89
C LEU A 213 5.58 6.61 0.31
N GLU A 214 5.52 5.65 1.25
CA GLU A 214 4.74 5.82 2.47
C GLU A 214 5.21 7.03 3.27
N ILE A 215 6.52 7.20 3.47
CA ILE A 215 7.04 8.36 4.22
C ILE A 215 6.65 9.67 3.54
N TYR A 216 6.85 9.77 2.23
CA TYR A 216 6.43 10.93 1.45
C TYR A 216 4.93 11.23 1.59
N MET A 217 4.08 10.20 1.64
CA MET A 217 2.64 10.41 1.82
C MET A 217 2.25 10.82 3.25
N HIS A 218 3.10 10.59 4.26
CA HIS A 218 2.75 10.85 5.67
C HIS A 218 3.47 12.07 6.28
N GLY A 219 4.66 12.42 5.82
CA GLY A 219 5.36 13.65 6.20
C GLY A 219 5.00 14.74 5.24
#